data_AF-A0AAV1DWQ1-F1
#
_entry.id   AF-A0AAV1DWQ1-F1
#
_cell.length_a   1.000
_cell.length_b   1.000
_cell.length_c   1.000
_cell.angle_alpha   90.00
_cell.angle_beta   90.00
_cell.angle_gamma   90.00
#
_symmetry.space_group_name_H-M   'P 1'
#
loop_
_entity.id
_entity.type
_entity.pdbx_description
1 polymer ?
#
loop_
_entity_poly.entity_id
_entity_poly.type
_entity_poly.pdbx_seq_one_letter_code
_entity_poly.pdbx_strand_id
1 'polypeptide(L)'
;MAATAQSFNGNLKKALAGLRRINLEGLRWRVFDAKGQVLGRLASQISTVVQGKDKPTYTPNRDEGDMCIVINAKDVCFTGRKYTDKFYRWHTGYVGHLKERSLKDQMAKDPTEVIRKAVLRMLPRNKLRDDRDRKLRIFTGSEHPFGDRPLEPFVMPPRQVREMRPQARRAMIRAQKKAEQQKEGITYISKGKKRDAKDGEVEA
;
A
#
# COMPACT_ATOMS: atom_id res chain seq x y z
N MET A 1 -27.63 -4.12 -6.44
CA MET A 1 -27.17 -4.68 -5.15
C MET A 1 -26.80 -3.52 -4.26
N ALA A 2 -27.67 -3.19 -3.30
CA ALA A 2 -27.44 -2.09 -2.36
C ALA A 2 -26.28 -2.46 -1.42
N ALA A 3 -25.23 -1.64 -1.40
CA ALA A 3 -24.15 -1.80 -0.43
C ALA A 3 -24.76 -1.57 0.97
N THR A 4 -24.87 -2.64 1.75
CA THR A 4 -25.21 -2.60 3.17
C THR A 4 -24.32 -1.57 3.86
N ALA A 5 -24.93 -0.57 4.49
CA ALA A 5 -24.24 0.42 5.31
C ALA A 5 -23.46 -0.31 6.41
N GLN A 6 -22.15 -0.45 6.21
CA GLN A 6 -21.28 -1.02 7.23
C GLN A 6 -21.27 -0.04 8.42
N SER A 7 -21.67 -0.52 9.59
CA SER A 7 -21.57 0.22 10.85
C SER A 7 -20.11 0.58 11.10
N PHE A 8 -19.76 1.86 10.95
CA PHE A 8 -18.39 2.32 11.12
C PHE A 8 -18.03 2.33 12.62
N ASN A 9 -17.22 1.37 13.06
CA ASN A 9 -16.78 1.25 14.45
C ASN A 9 -15.61 2.19 14.81
N GLY A 10 -15.28 3.14 13.93
CA GLY A 10 -14.15 4.05 14.07
C GLY A 10 -14.51 5.43 14.62
N ASN A 11 -13.48 6.27 14.81
CA ASN A 11 -13.67 7.64 15.29
C ASN A 11 -14.26 8.56 14.20
N LEU A 12 -15.57 8.78 14.25
CA LEU A 12 -16.33 9.64 13.33
C LEU A 12 -15.82 11.09 13.30
N LYS A 13 -15.41 11.65 14.46
CA LYS A 13 -14.87 13.01 14.52
C LYS A 13 -13.60 13.15 13.68
N LYS A 14 -12.71 12.16 13.74
CA LYS A 14 -11.47 12.13 12.95
C LYS A 14 -11.76 11.96 11.45
N ALA A 15 -12.76 11.16 11.10
CA ALA A 15 -13.16 10.95 9.72
C ALA A 15 -13.74 12.22 9.08
N LEU A 16 -14.58 12.94 9.82
CA LEU A 16 -15.25 14.16 9.37
C LEU A 16 -14.43 15.45 9.57
N ALA A 17 -13.29 15.36 10.28
CA ALA A 17 -12.44 16.51 10.57
C ALA A 17 -11.93 17.19 9.29
N GLY A 18 -12.15 18.51 9.21
CA GLY A 18 -11.67 19.36 8.12
C GLY A 18 -12.60 19.47 6.92
N LEU A 19 -13.67 18.65 6.83
CA LEU A 19 -14.62 18.71 5.72
C LEU A 19 -15.42 20.01 5.67
N ARG A 20 -15.70 20.62 6.83
CA ARG A 20 -16.45 21.88 6.93
C ARG A 20 -15.82 23.05 6.16
N ARG A 21 -14.53 22.98 5.81
CA ARG A 21 -13.83 24.04 5.07
C ARG A 21 -13.88 23.86 3.55
N ILE A 22 -14.41 22.75 3.05
CA ILE A 22 -14.40 22.40 1.62
C ILE A 22 -15.83 22.47 1.09
N ASN A 23 -15.98 23.01 -0.12
CA ASN A 23 -17.24 22.86 -0.84
C ASN A 23 -17.36 21.40 -1.33
N LEU A 24 -18.40 20.71 -0.85
CA LEU A 24 -18.64 19.28 -1.09
C LEU A 24 -19.65 19.03 -2.21
N GLU A 25 -20.27 20.08 -2.73
CA GLU A 25 -21.32 20.00 -3.74
C GLU A 25 -20.70 19.74 -5.13
N GLY A 26 -21.25 18.76 -5.86
CA GLY A 26 -20.81 18.43 -7.22
C GLY A 26 -19.49 17.64 -7.34
N LEU A 27 -18.82 17.31 -6.23
CA LEU A 27 -17.62 16.47 -6.25
C LEU A 27 -17.97 14.99 -6.35
N ARG A 28 -17.19 14.21 -7.12
CA ARG A 28 -17.32 12.76 -7.14
C ARG A 28 -16.58 12.16 -5.95
N TRP A 29 -17.11 11.06 -5.45
CA TRP A 29 -16.56 10.34 -4.31
C TRP A 29 -15.98 9.03 -4.81
N ARG A 30 -14.65 8.89 -4.70
CA ARG A 30 -13.95 7.71 -5.21
C ARG A 30 -13.39 6.87 -4.10
N VAL A 31 -13.60 5.55 -4.19
CA VAL A 31 -13.10 4.58 -3.23
C VAL A 31 -11.92 3.83 -3.82
N PHE A 32 -10.81 3.81 -3.09
CA PHE A 32 -9.59 3.12 -3.44
C PHE A 32 -9.33 2.01 -2.42
N ASP A 33 -9.24 0.77 -2.89
CA ASP A 33 -8.78 -0.34 -2.06
C ASP A 33 -7.25 -0.42 -2.08
N ALA A 34 -6.63 -0.28 -0.89
CA ALA A 34 -5.18 -0.39 -0.75
C ALA A 34 -4.68 -1.84 -0.64
N LYS A 35 -5.58 -2.81 -0.48
CA LYS A 35 -5.24 -4.23 -0.28
C LYS A 35 -4.39 -4.76 -1.44
N GLY A 36 -3.19 -5.26 -1.15
CA GLY A 36 -2.30 -5.84 -2.17
C GLY A 36 -1.64 -4.81 -3.10
N GLN A 37 -1.93 -3.52 -2.92
CA GLN A 37 -1.42 -2.47 -3.80
C GLN A 37 -0.06 -1.95 -3.34
N VAL A 38 0.80 -1.60 -4.29
CA VAL A 38 2.11 -1.01 -3.98
C VAL A 38 1.94 0.46 -3.61
N LEU A 39 2.41 0.86 -2.42
CA LEU A 39 2.24 2.21 -1.86
C LEU A 39 2.48 3.34 -2.87
N GLY A 40 3.61 3.31 -3.58
CA GLY A 40 3.98 4.40 -4.49
C GLY A 40 3.06 4.52 -5.71
N ARG A 41 2.55 3.39 -6.22
CA ARG A 41 1.63 3.38 -7.36
C ARG A 41 0.25 3.86 -6.96
N LEU A 42 -0.24 3.37 -5.82
CA LEU A 42 -1.48 3.83 -5.20
C LEU A 42 -1.42 5.34 -4.94
N ALA A 43 -0.36 5.82 -4.29
CA ALA A 43 -0.22 7.24 -3.96
C ALA A 43 -0.18 8.13 -5.21
N SER A 44 0.47 7.69 -6.29
CA SER A 44 0.51 8.43 -7.55
C SER A 44 -0.89 8.59 -8.15
N GLN A 45 -1.67 7.52 -8.24
CA GLN A 45 -3.04 7.58 -8.77
C GLN A 45 -3.94 8.46 -7.91
N ILE A 46 -3.89 8.30 -6.58
CA ILE A 46 -4.62 9.17 -5.65
C ILE A 46 -4.23 10.64 -5.86
N SER A 47 -2.93 10.94 -6.01
CA SER A 47 -2.48 12.32 -6.20
C SER A 47 -3.00 12.96 -7.49
N THR A 48 -3.21 12.19 -8.56
CA THR A 48 -3.78 12.66 -9.83
C THR A 48 -5.25 13.01 -9.67
N VAL A 49 -6.01 12.12 -9.02
CA VAL A 49 -7.45 12.27 -8.79
C VAL A 49 -7.76 13.40 -7.81
N VAL A 50 -6.99 13.51 -6.71
CA VAL A 50 -7.10 14.61 -5.75
C VAL A 50 -6.75 15.97 -6.39
N GLN A 51 -5.94 15.98 -7.46
CA GLN A 51 -5.68 17.20 -8.24
C GLN A 51 -6.76 17.48 -9.29
N GLY A 52 -7.63 16.52 -9.61
CA GLY A 52 -8.65 16.62 -10.66
C GLY A 52 -8.10 16.47 -12.08
N LYS A 53 -6.83 16.04 -12.23
CA LYS A 53 -6.16 15.91 -13.55
C LYS A 53 -6.72 14.80 -14.42
N ASP A 54 -7.54 13.94 -13.85
CA ASP A 54 -8.26 12.89 -14.56
C ASP A 54 -9.50 13.41 -15.31
N LYS A 55 -9.96 14.63 -15.00
CA LYS A 55 -11.09 15.27 -15.69
C LYS A 55 -10.58 16.24 -16.77
N PRO A 56 -11.27 16.34 -17.91
CA PRO A 56 -10.90 17.29 -18.98
C PRO A 56 -11.09 18.76 -18.55
N THR A 57 -11.90 19.02 -17.51
CA THR A 57 -12.16 20.36 -16.97
C THR A 57 -10.99 20.92 -16.15
N TYR A 58 -9.91 20.14 -15.94
CA TYR A 58 -8.80 20.50 -15.06
C TYR A 58 -8.25 21.90 -15.33
N THR A 59 -8.38 22.78 -14.33
CA THR A 59 -7.76 24.09 -14.33
C THR A 59 -6.70 24.19 -13.22
N PRO A 60 -5.44 24.56 -13.51
CA PRO A 60 -4.34 24.48 -12.54
C PRO A 60 -4.45 25.46 -11.35
N ASN A 61 -5.17 26.58 -11.51
CA ASN A 61 -5.35 27.60 -10.48
C ASN A 61 -6.54 27.32 -9.54
N ARG A 62 -7.41 26.36 -9.87
CA ARG A 62 -8.60 25.98 -9.10
C ARG A 62 -8.45 24.58 -8.51
N ASP A 63 -9.23 24.30 -7.48
CA ASP A 63 -9.27 22.99 -6.82
C ASP A 63 -10.55 22.22 -7.16
N GLU A 64 -10.54 21.57 -8.33
CA GLU A 64 -11.66 20.78 -8.87
C GLU A 64 -11.49 19.27 -8.63
N GLY A 65 -10.52 18.91 -7.77
CA GLY A 65 -10.21 17.52 -7.45
C GLY A 65 -11.34 16.80 -6.71
N ASP A 66 -11.43 15.50 -6.96
CA ASP A 66 -12.43 14.61 -6.36
C ASP A 66 -12.07 14.21 -4.93
N MET A 67 -13.08 13.78 -4.17
CA MET A 67 -12.89 13.24 -2.83
C MET A 67 -12.43 11.79 -2.92
N CYS A 68 -11.30 11.48 -2.27
CA CYS A 68 -10.71 10.15 -2.31
C CYS A 68 -10.79 9.49 -0.93
N ILE A 69 -11.43 8.32 -0.88
CA ILE A 69 -11.51 7.46 0.29
C ILE A 69 -10.62 6.25 0.04
N VAL A 70 -9.64 6.03 0.90
CA VAL A 70 -8.77 4.85 0.87
C VAL A 70 -9.17 3.90 1.99
N ILE A 71 -9.40 2.64 1.66
CA ILE A 71 -9.70 1.56 2.61
C ILE A 71 -8.55 0.56 2.70
N ASN A 72 -8.54 -0.26 3.75
CA ASN A 72 -7.55 -1.32 3.99
C ASN A 72 -6.09 -0.84 4.02
N ALA A 73 -5.82 0.33 4.63
CA ALA A 73 -4.47 0.88 4.69
C ALA A 73 -3.44 -0.05 5.37
N LYS A 74 -3.90 -0.98 6.22
CA LYS A 74 -3.04 -2.00 6.88
C LYS A 74 -2.45 -3.02 5.89
N ASP A 75 -3.13 -3.30 4.78
CA ASP A 75 -2.82 -4.37 3.83
C ASP A 75 -2.04 -3.86 2.60
N VAL A 76 -1.43 -2.66 2.72
CA VAL A 76 -0.65 -2.06 1.64
C VAL A 76 0.72 -2.74 1.50
N CYS A 77 1.15 -2.97 0.26
CA CYS A 77 2.39 -3.70 -0.03
C CYS A 77 3.60 -2.78 -0.24
N PHE A 78 4.75 -3.28 0.21
CA PHE A 78 6.08 -2.70 -0.02
C PHE A 78 6.93 -3.66 -0.83
N THR A 79 7.68 -3.13 -1.77
CA THR A 79 8.60 -3.95 -2.57
C THR A 79 9.98 -4.04 -1.91
N GLY A 80 10.59 -5.23 -1.96
CA GLY A 80 11.93 -5.48 -1.42
C GLY A 80 12.00 -5.42 0.10
N ARG A 81 13.14 -4.96 0.64
CA ARG A 81 13.41 -4.86 2.09
C ARG A 81 13.03 -3.51 2.71
N LYS A 82 12.26 -2.69 1.98
CA LYS A 82 11.88 -1.33 2.42
C LYS A 82 11.11 -1.30 3.73
N TYR A 83 10.41 -2.39 4.06
CA TYR A 83 9.64 -2.48 5.30
C TYR A 83 10.51 -2.27 6.55
N THR A 84 11.76 -2.76 6.53
CA THR A 84 12.74 -2.58 7.60
C THR A 84 13.67 -1.41 7.33
N ASP A 85 14.12 -1.25 6.09
CA ASP A 85 15.24 -0.36 5.77
C ASP A 85 14.82 1.10 5.60
N LYS A 86 13.52 1.37 5.40
CA LYS A 86 13.01 2.72 5.20
C LYS A 86 12.72 3.36 6.55
N PHE A 87 13.30 4.53 6.76
CA PHE A 87 13.05 5.33 7.95
C PHE A 87 12.40 6.68 7.62
N TYR A 88 11.51 7.11 8.51
CA TYR A 88 10.97 8.46 8.56
C TYR A 88 11.79 9.29 9.53
N ARG A 89 12.43 10.34 9.01
CA ARG A 89 13.23 11.28 9.79
C ARG A 89 12.54 12.64 9.86
N TRP A 90 12.57 13.26 11.03
CA TRP A 90 12.15 14.65 11.24
C TRP A 90 12.95 15.27 12.38
N HIS A 91 13.11 16.59 12.33
CA HIS A 91 13.82 17.35 13.36
C HIS A 91 12.81 18.17 14.15
N THR A 92 13.03 18.35 15.46
CA THR A 92 12.13 19.16 16.31
C THR A 92 12.49 20.63 16.36
N GLY A 93 13.67 21.02 15.87
CA GLY A 93 14.16 22.41 15.87
C GLY A 93 15.29 22.65 16.88
N TYR A 94 15.38 21.84 17.94
CA TYR A 94 16.45 21.91 18.95
C TYR A 94 17.72 21.18 18.48
N VAL A 95 18.90 21.71 18.83
CA VAL A 95 20.20 21.13 18.46
C VAL A 95 20.28 19.66 18.90
N GLY A 96 20.69 18.76 17.99
CA GLY A 96 20.86 17.33 18.29
C GLY A 96 19.57 16.49 18.28
N HIS A 97 18.39 17.06 18.01
CA HIS A 97 17.11 16.36 18.14
C HIS A 97 16.59 15.80 16.80
N LEU A 98 17.41 15.00 16.12
CA LEU A 98 16.96 14.22 14.97
C LEU A 98 16.16 13.01 15.46
N LYS A 99 14.86 12.97 15.14
CA LYS A 99 13.99 11.84 15.44
C LYS A 99 13.85 10.96 14.21
N GLU A 100 13.96 9.66 14.43
CA GLU A 100 13.85 8.65 13.40
C GLU A 100 12.85 7.58 13.82
N ARG A 101 12.09 7.05 12.86
CA ARG A 101 11.17 5.94 13.06
C ARG A 101 11.18 5.03 11.84
N SER A 102 11.30 3.72 12.04
CA SER A 102 11.23 2.76 10.94
C SER A 102 9.84 2.71 10.31
N LEU A 103 9.75 2.27 9.06
CA LEU A 103 8.47 2.05 8.40
C LEU A 103 7.65 0.96 9.11
N LYS A 104 8.30 -0.09 9.63
CA LYS A 104 7.67 -1.12 10.45
C LYS A 104 6.97 -0.53 11.67
N ASP A 105 7.67 0.30 12.45
CA ASP A 105 7.09 0.92 13.65
C ASP A 105 5.99 1.91 13.29
N GLN A 106 6.16 2.64 12.18
CA GLN A 106 5.13 3.55 11.69
C GLN A 106 3.87 2.81 11.25
N MET A 107 4.01 1.62 10.66
CA MET A 107 2.87 0.77 10.29
C MET A 107 2.16 0.17 11.48
N ALA A 108 2.89 -0.24 12.52
CA ALA A 108 2.31 -0.73 13.75
C ALA A 108 1.54 0.37 14.49
N LYS A 109 2.05 1.61 14.47
CA LYS A 109 1.43 2.74 15.14
C LYS A 109 0.23 3.30 14.37
N ASP A 110 0.46 3.77 13.15
CA ASP A 110 -0.53 4.50 12.35
C ASP A 110 -0.28 4.25 10.85
N PRO A 111 -0.86 3.17 10.27
CA PRO A 111 -0.66 2.83 8.86
C PRO A 111 -1.28 3.88 7.92
N THR A 112 -2.31 4.61 8.37
CA THR A 112 -2.93 5.70 7.60
C THR A 112 -1.95 6.82 7.28
N GLU A 113 -1.04 7.12 8.21
CA GLU A 113 -0.09 8.22 8.09
C GLU A 113 0.99 7.92 7.04
N VAL A 114 1.31 6.64 6.83
CA VAL A 114 2.23 6.19 5.78
C VAL A 114 1.71 6.59 4.39
N ILE A 115 0.43 6.33 4.13
CA ILE A 115 -0.24 6.67 2.88
C ILE A 115 -0.44 8.18 2.77
N ARG A 116 -0.92 8.84 3.83
CA ARG A 116 -1.10 10.30 3.86
C ARG A 116 0.20 11.03 3.53
N LYS A 117 1.31 10.71 4.20
CA LYS A 117 2.63 11.31 3.92
C LYS A 117 3.12 11.04 2.50
N ALA A 118 2.85 9.87 1.95
CA ALA A 118 3.24 9.54 0.58
C ALA A 118 2.49 10.42 -0.43
N VAL A 119 1.16 10.51 -0.33
CA VAL A 119 0.34 11.35 -1.22
C VAL A 119 0.66 12.83 -1.03
N LEU A 120 0.76 13.30 0.21
CA LEU A 120 1.07 14.68 0.54
C LEU A 120 2.40 15.13 -0.08
N ARG A 121 3.41 14.24 -0.15
CA ARG A 121 4.70 14.50 -0.79
C ARG A 121 4.66 14.45 -2.33
N MET A 122 3.62 13.89 -2.92
CA MET A 122 3.39 13.88 -4.38
C MET A 122 2.57 15.08 -4.86
N LEU A 123 1.86 15.77 -3.96
CA LEU A 123 1.15 17.00 -4.29
C LEU A 123 2.13 18.18 -4.49
N PRO A 124 1.82 19.13 -5.40
CA PRO A 124 2.62 20.33 -5.60
C PRO A 124 2.67 21.17 -4.32
N ARG A 125 3.84 21.76 -4.02
CA ARG A 125 4.03 22.61 -2.84
C ARG A 125 3.47 24.01 -3.11
N ASN A 126 2.17 24.19 -2.89
CA ASN A 126 1.47 25.46 -2.99
C ASN A 126 0.40 25.60 -1.90
N LYS A 127 -0.31 26.73 -1.85
CA LYS A 127 -1.38 26.98 -0.86
C LYS A 127 -2.56 25.99 -1.00
N LEU A 128 -2.84 25.51 -2.20
CA LEU A 128 -3.90 24.53 -2.48
C LEU A 128 -3.58 23.11 -1.96
N ARG A 129 -2.33 22.84 -1.59
CA ARG A 129 -1.89 21.51 -1.15
C ARG A 129 -2.65 21.03 0.07
N ASP A 130 -2.86 21.91 1.04
CA ASP A 130 -3.52 21.57 2.29
C ASP A 130 -5.02 21.33 2.07
N ASP A 131 -5.65 22.11 1.20
CA ASP A 131 -7.06 21.94 0.85
C ASP A 131 -7.28 20.61 0.09
N ARG A 132 -6.36 20.27 -0.82
CA ARG A 132 -6.31 18.97 -1.50
C ARG A 132 -6.10 17.80 -0.52
N ASP A 133 -5.20 17.92 0.47
CA ASP A 133 -5.00 16.86 1.48
C ASP A 133 -6.23 16.66 2.38
N ARG A 134 -7.05 17.70 2.60
CA ARG A 134 -8.31 17.57 3.33
C ARG A 134 -9.33 16.69 2.58
N LYS A 135 -9.31 16.67 1.25
CA LYS A 135 -10.14 15.78 0.40
C LYS A 135 -9.74 14.30 0.47
N LEU A 136 -8.57 13.98 1.01
CA LEU A 136 -8.10 12.59 1.17
C LEU A 136 -8.47 12.03 2.55
N ARG A 137 -9.30 10.97 2.58
CA ARG A 137 -9.66 10.21 3.78
C ARG A 137 -9.11 8.79 3.68
N ILE A 138 -8.56 8.29 4.78
CA ILE A 138 -7.86 7.00 4.81
C ILE A 138 -8.33 6.23 6.04
N PHE A 139 -8.73 4.99 5.84
CA PHE A 139 -9.20 4.07 6.86
C PHE A 139 -8.30 2.84 6.93
N THR A 140 -8.08 2.34 8.14
CA THR A 140 -7.24 1.16 8.37
C THR A 140 -7.93 -0.12 7.93
N GLY A 141 -9.24 -0.24 8.15
CA GLY A 141 -10.07 -1.35 7.72
C GLY A 141 -10.86 -1.05 6.44
N SER A 142 -11.82 -1.92 6.15
CA SER A 142 -12.72 -1.83 5.00
C SER A 142 -13.88 -0.84 5.22
N GLU A 143 -14.18 -0.52 6.47
CA GLU A 143 -15.32 0.32 6.86
C GLU A 143 -15.02 1.81 6.68
N HIS A 144 -16.03 2.56 6.23
CA HIS A 144 -16.01 4.01 6.15
C HIS A 144 -17.39 4.61 6.47
N PRO A 145 -17.46 5.82 7.05
CA PRO A 145 -18.73 6.44 7.45
C PRO A 145 -19.50 7.12 6.32
N PHE A 146 -18.99 7.10 5.08
CA PHE A 146 -19.55 7.86 3.96
C PHE A 146 -20.59 7.09 3.13
N GLY A 147 -21.38 6.22 3.77
CA GLY A 147 -22.35 5.35 3.09
C GLY A 147 -23.48 6.10 2.36
N ASP A 148 -23.80 7.32 2.80
CA ASP A 148 -24.94 8.09 2.28
C ASP A 148 -24.68 8.74 0.91
N ARG A 149 -23.43 8.70 0.42
CA ARG A 149 -23.01 9.40 -0.81
C ARG A 149 -22.80 8.40 -1.96
N PRO A 150 -22.98 8.83 -3.22
CA PRO A 150 -22.71 7.95 -4.37
C PRO A 150 -21.20 7.69 -4.48
N LEU A 151 -20.77 6.47 -4.12
CA LEU A 151 -19.37 6.06 -4.16
C LEU A 151 -19.04 5.36 -5.49
N GLU A 152 -18.05 5.88 -6.20
CA GLU A 152 -17.48 5.27 -7.40
C GLU A 152 -16.22 4.47 -7.02
N PRO A 153 -16.21 3.13 -7.14
CA PRO A 153 -15.00 2.35 -6.90
C PRO A 153 -13.97 2.66 -7.99
N PHE A 154 -12.76 3.06 -7.60
CA PHE A 154 -11.67 3.32 -8.52
C PHE A 154 -10.90 2.04 -8.81
N VAL A 155 -10.91 1.63 -10.07
CA VAL A 155 -10.09 0.51 -10.55
C VAL A 155 -8.74 1.04 -11.01
N MET A 156 -7.66 0.42 -10.53
CA MET A 156 -6.33 0.77 -11.03
C MET A 156 -6.18 0.44 -12.51
N PRO A 157 -5.49 1.29 -13.29
CA PRO A 157 -5.25 1.01 -14.71
C PRO A 157 -4.51 -0.33 -14.87
N PRO A 158 -4.88 -1.15 -15.88
CA PRO A 158 -4.32 -2.47 -16.08
C PRO A 158 -2.81 -2.38 -16.32
N ARG A 159 -2.06 -3.29 -15.69
CA ARG A 159 -0.60 -3.27 -15.72
C ARG A 159 -0.06 -4.33 -16.68
N GLN A 160 0.87 -3.93 -17.54
CA GLN A 160 1.80 -4.87 -18.17
C GLN A 160 2.88 -5.26 -17.16
N VAL A 161 2.80 -6.49 -16.65
CA VAL A 161 3.75 -7.00 -15.66
C VAL A 161 5.05 -7.35 -16.40
N ARG A 162 6.17 -6.72 -16.04
CA ARG A 162 7.50 -7.21 -16.45
C ARG A 162 7.60 -8.65 -15.96
N GLU A 163 7.92 -9.58 -16.87
CA GLU A 163 8.11 -10.99 -16.54
C GLU A 163 8.99 -11.15 -15.29
N MET A 164 8.73 -12.22 -14.53
CA MET A 164 9.58 -12.57 -13.40
C MET A 164 11.03 -12.68 -13.85
N ARG A 165 11.97 -12.22 -13.01
CA ARG A 165 13.40 -12.47 -13.22
C ARG A 165 13.60 -13.96 -13.52
N PRO A 166 14.42 -14.37 -14.50
CA PRO A 166 14.54 -15.76 -14.93
C PRO A 166 14.79 -16.76 -13.78
N GLN A 167 15.58 -16.35 -12.78
CA GLN A 167 15.85 -17.15 -11.58
C GLN A 167 14.62 -17.34 -10.68
N ALA A 168 13.80 -16.30 -10.49
CA ALA A 168 12.59 -16.38 -9.68
C ALA A 168 11.49 -17.22 -10.35
N ARG A 169 11.36 -17.12 -11.68
CA ARG A 169 10.47 -17.98 -12.48
C ARG A 169 10.87 -19.45 -12.36
N ARG A 170 12.16 -19.75 -12.52
CA ARG A 170 12.72 -21.10 -12.34
C ARG A 170 12.50 -21.65 -10.93
N ALA A 171 12.69 -20.82 -9.90
CA ALA A 171 12.46 -21.22 -8.51
C ALA A 171 10.98 -21.53 -8.23
N MET A 172 10.05 -20.72 -8.76
CA MET A 172 8.62 -21.00 -8.61
C MET A 172 8.18 -22.27 -9.33
N ILE A 173 8.64 -22.51 -10.56
CA ILE A 173 8.33 -23.74 -11.29
C ILE A 173 8.86 -24.97 -10.51
N ARG A 174 10.07 -24.87 -9.93
CA ARG A 174 10.61 -25.93 -9.05
C ARG A 174 9.78 -26.13 -7.78
N ALA A 175 9.31 -25.04 -7.16
CA ALA A 175 8.49 -25.10 -5.95
C ALA A 175 7.10 -25.68 -6.23
N GLN A 176 6.46 -25.30 -7.33
CA GLN A 176 5.19 -25.86 -7.80
C GLN A 176 5.33 -27.34 -8.10
N LYS A 177 6.36 -27.73 -8.88
CA LYS A 177 6.63 -29.14 -9.19
C LYS A 177 6.92 -29.97 -7.94
N LYS A 178 7.62 -29.41 -6.93
CA LYS A 178 7.84 -30.07 -5.63
C LYS A 178 6.55 -30.22 -4.83
N ALA A 179 5.67 -29.21 -4.84
CA ALA A 179 4.38 -29.26 -4.18
C ALA A 179 3.40 -30.24 -4.87
N GLU A 180 3.46 -30.36 -6.20
CA GLU A 180 2.75 -31.37 -6.99
C GLU A 180 3.28 -32.77 -6.70
N GLN A 181 4.61 -32.98 -6.68
CA GLN A 181 5.22 -34.26 -6.32
C GLN A 181 4.90 -34.70 -4.87
N GLN A 182 4.76 -33.75 -3.94
CA GLN A 182 4.30 -34.03 -2.58
C GLN A 182 2.81 -34.35 -2.50
N LYS A 183 1.98 -33.77 -3.38
CA LYS A 183 0.55 -34.10 -3.50
C LYS A 183 0.31 -35.45 -4.19
N GLU A 184 1.15 -35.82 -5.15
CA GLU A 184 1.10 -37.09 -5.88
C GLU A 184 1.70 -38.26 -5.07
N GLY A 185 2.24 -38.01 -3.87
CA GLY A 185 2.62 -39.06 -2.93
C GLY A 185 3.73 -40.00 -3.42
N ILE A 186 4.57 -39.58 -4.38
CA ILE A 186 5.61 -40.45 -4.92
C ILE A 186 6.85 -40.40 -4.02
N THR A 187 6.94 -41.33 -3.07
CA THR A 187 8.16 -41.60 -2.30
C THR A 187 9.18 -42.30 -3.19
N TYR A 188 10.16 -41.56 -3.71
CA TYR A 188 11.38 -42.17 -4.25
C TYR A 188 12.43 -42.26 -3.14
N ILE A 189 12.82 -43.50 -2.83
CA ILE A 189 13.96 -43.85 -1.98
C ILE A 189 15.20 -43.16 -2.52
N SER A 190 15.71 -42.15 -1.81
CA SER A 190 17.01 -41.56 -2.13
C SER A 190 18.10 -42.60 -1.85
N LYS A 191 18.69 -43.18 -2.91
CA LYS A 191 19.90 -44.01 -2.78
C LYS A 191 20.98 -43.19 -2.07
N GLY A 192 21.30 -43.59 -0.83
CA GLY A 192 22.40 -43.04 -0.05
C GLY A 192 23.72 -43.28 -0.76
N LYS A 193 24.54 -42.23 -0.83
CA LYS A 193 25.92 -42.29 -1.29
C LYS A 193 26.73 -42.96 -0.17
N LYS A 194 26.98 -44.27 -0.25
CA LYS A 194 28.02 -44.94 0.55
C LYS A 194 29.34 -44.23 0.25
N ARG A 195 29.88 -43.52 1.25
CA ARG A 195 31.31 -43.23 1.34
C ARG A 195 31.81 -44.23 2.37
N ASP A 196 32.42 -45.30 1.90
CA ASP A 196 33.05 -46.30 2.76
C ASP A 196 34.18 -45.60 3.52
N ALA A 197 34.11 -45.67 4.85
CA ALA A 197 35.21 -45.34 5.74
C ALA A 197 36.28 -46.43 5.56
N LYS A 198 37.50 -46.02 5.18
CA LYS A 198 38.70 -46.82 5.34
C LYS A 198 39.55 -46.13 6.40
N ASP A 199 39.38 -46.57 7.62
CA ASP A 199 40.41 -46.49 8.66
C ASP A 199 41.34 -47.70 8.48
N GLY A 200 42.64 -47.48 8.63
CA GLY A 200 43.65 -48.52 8.55
C GLY A 200 45.06 -47.97 8.36
N GLU A 201 45.75 -47.79 9.49
CA GLU A 201 47.19 -47.58 9.67
C GLU A 201 48.05 -48.56 8.84
N VAL A 202 49.30 -48.20 8.51
CA VAL A 202 50.56 -48.88 8.92
C VAL A 202 51.77 -48.09 8.38
N GLU A 203 52.79 -47.97 9.22
CA GLU A 203 54.12 -47.37 9.08
C GLU A 203 54.97 -47.80 7.87
N ALA A 204 55.86 -46.89 7.46
CA ALA A 204 57.27 -47.01 7.01
C ALA A 204 57.57 -46.07 5.83
#